data_AF-A0A9X0CAK5-F1
#
_entry.id   AF-A0A9X0CAK5-F1
#
_cell.length_a   1.000
_cell.length_b   1.000
_cell.length_c   1.000
_cell.angle_alpha   90.00
_cell.angle_beta   90.00
_cell.angle_gamma   90.00
#
_symmetry.space_group_name_H-M   'P 1'
#
loop_
_entity.id
_entity.type
_entity.pdbx_description
1 polymer ?
#
loop_
_entity_poly.entity_id
_entity_poly.type
_entity_poly.pdbx_seq_one_letter_code
_entity_poly.pdbx_strand_id
1 'polypeptide(L)'
;MARTAQTAWDPSEPPRRRIQREYADHKGNAIILGKVSYGQFYQPEDGEAYRHQVYSTTPIQPEELDSLYRSLYFGLSQPPILEIYSYNPPDGLACVEHRCREVVHRKYLQA
;
A
#
# COMPACT_ATOMS: atom_id res chain seq x y z
N MET A 1 10.77 -19.73 26.42
CA MET A 1 10.47 -18.29 26.25
C MET A 1 11.43 -17.73 25.21
N ALA A 2 10.99 -17.53 23.97
CA ALA A 2 11.82 -16.96 22.91
C ALA A 2 11.66 -15.43 22.93
N ARG A 3 12.74 -14.69 23.18
CA ARG A 3 12.78 -13.23 23.02
C ARG A 3 12.74 -12.90 21.53
N THR A 4 11.67 -12.26 21.07
CA THR A 4 11.63 -11.63 19.75
C THR A 4 12.62 -10.48 19.76
N ALA A 5 13.72 -10.60 19.00
CA ALA A 5 14.65 -9.51 18.81
C ALA A 5 13.92 -8.40 18.04
N GLN A 6 13.63 -7.29 18.73
CA GLN A 6 13.26 -6.04 18.07
C GLN A 6 14.53 -5.48 17.44
N THR A 7 14.69 -5.66 16.13
CA THR A 7 15.74 -4.97 15.38
C THR A 7 15.39 -3.49 15.40
N ALA A 8 16.05 -2.74 16.28
CA ALA A 8 15.95 -1.29 16.28
C ALA A 8 16.48 -0.75 14.95
N TRP A 9 15.83 0.31 14.46
CA TRP A 9 16.18 1.03 13.24
C TRP A 9 17.67 1.43 13.26
N ASP A 10 18.44 1.03 12.24
CA ASP A 10 19.84 1.43 12.07
C ASP A 10 19.92 2.86 11.49
N PRO A 11 20.51 3.84 12.20
CA PRO A 11 20.61 5.22 11.73
C PRO A 11 21.50 5.41 10.50
N SER A 12 22.23 4.38 10.05
CA SER A 12 23.09 4.42 8.87
C SER A 12 22.36 4.14 7.55
N GLU A 13 21.11 3.66 7.60
CA GLU A 13 20.31 3.44 6.39
C GLU A 13 19.86 4.78 5.78
N PRO A 14 19.96 4.95 4.44
CA PRO A 14 19.53 6.18 3.79
C PRO A 14 18.05 6.47 4.11
N PRO A 15 17.63 7.73 4.25
CA PRO A 15 16.26 8.02 4.65
C PRO A 15 15.29 7.42 3.63
N ARG A 16 14.39 6.54 4.10
CA ARG A 16 13.31 6.00 3.27
C ARG A 16 12.57 7.17 2.62
N ARG A 17 12.57 7.20 1.29
CA ARG A 17 11.85 8.20 0.51
C ARG A 17 10.45 7.71 0.21
N ARG A 18 9.49 8.61 0.30
CA ARG A 18 8.11 8.30 -0.03
C ARG A 18 7.87 8.46 -1.51
N ILE A 19 7.22 7.46 -2.11
CA ILE A 19 6.87 7.49 -3.52
C ILE A 19 5.38 7.18 -3.65
N GLN A 20 4.66 8.05 -4.34
CA GLN A 20 3.24 7.91 -4.64
C GLN A 20 3.03 7.80 -6.14
N ARG A 21 2.05 6.99 -6.54
CA ARG A 21 1.51 6.97 -7.89
C ARG A 21 0.00 6.92 -7.88
N GLU A 22 -0.57 7.45 -8.93
CA GLU A 22 -2.00 7.37 -9.19
C GLU A 22 -2.25 6.54 -10.44
N TYR A 23 -3.29 5.70 -10.41
CA TYR A 23 -3.80 5.00 -11.58
C TYR A 23 -5.31 4.78 -11.46
N ALA A 24 -5.93 4.38 -12.55
CA ALA A 24 -7.35 4.06 -12.59
C ALA A 24 -7.58 2.58 -12.28
N ASP A 25 -8.60 2.28 -11.48
CA ASP A 25 -9.13 0.93 -11.30
C ASP A 25 -9.82 0.41 -12.58
N HIS A 26 -10.26 -0.85 -12.56
CA HIS A 26 -11.03 -1.45 -13.66
C HIS A 26 -12.36 -0.73 -14.02
N LYS A 27 -12.83 0.22 -13.21
CA LYS A 27 -14.01 1.06 -13.45
C LYS A 27 -13.65 2.51 -13.79
N GLY A 28 -12.37 2.89 -13.81
CA GLY A 28 -11.91 4.25 -14.05
C GLY A 28 -11.75 5.13 -12.79
N ASN A 29 -11.97 4.60 -11.59
CA ASN A 29 -11.81 5.38 -10.34
C ASN A 29 -10.33 5.52 -9.98
N ALA A 30 -9.96 6.68 -9.41
CA ALA A 30 -8.59 6.93 -8.99
C ALA A 30 -8.18 6.05 -7.79
N ILE A 31 -7.03 5.40 -7.91
CA ILE A 31 -6.33 4.66 -6.88
C ILE A 31 -5.03 5.39 -6.56
N ILE A 32 -4.76 5.58 -5.27
CA ILE A 32 -3.47 6.07 -4.78
C ILE A 32 -2.65 4.89 -4.29
N LEU A 33 -1.49 4.68 -4.90
CA LEU A 33 -0.52 3.66 -4.49
C LEU A 33 0.65 4.34 -3.81
N GLY A 34 0.72 4.18 -2.50
CA GLY A 34 1.77 4.73 -1.66
C GLY A 34 2.77 3.65 -1.30
N LYS A 35 4.06 3.97 -1.37
CA LYS A 35 5.16 3.11 -0.91
C LYS A 35 6.20 3.95 -0.16
N VAL A 36 6.76 3.37 0.89
CA VAL A 36 7.92 3.91 1.60
C VAL A 36 9.13 3.08 1.18
N SER A 37 10.09 3.66 0.46
CA SER A 37 11.13 2.94 -0.29
C SER A 37 12.50 3.61 -0.15
N TYR A 38 13.58 2.83 -0.20
CA TYR A 38 14.94 3.33 -0.41
C TYR A 38 15.26 3.51 -1.90
N GLY A 39 14.54 2.82 -2.79
CA GLY A 39 14.80 2.76 -4.23
C GLY A 39 13.72 3.37 -5.13
N GLN A 40 13.59 2.86 -6.35
CA GLN A 40 12.54 3.26 -7.31
C GLN A 40 11.22 2.52 -7.02
N PHE A 41 10.10 3.09 -7.48
CA PHE A 41 8.76 2.56 -7.21
C PHE A 41 8.58 1.06 -7.54
N TYR A 42 9.08 0.64 -8.71
CA TYR A 42 8.95 -0.74 -9.21
C TYR A 42 10.04 -1.69 -8.73
N GLN A 43 11.03 -1.18 -8.01
CA GLN A 43 12.10 -2.01 -7.48
C GLN A 43 11.55 -2.76 -6.26
N PRO A 44 11.46 -4.09 -6.31
CA PRO A 44 10.96 -4.86 -5.18
C PRO A 44 11.96 -4.75 -4.02
N GLU A 45 11.48 -4.28 -2.87
CA GLU A 45 12.18 -4.32 -1.58
C GLU A 45 11.64 -5.47 -0.73
N ASP A 46 12.47 -5.96 0.18
CA ASP A 46 12.09 -7.02 1.09
C ASP A 46 10.86 -6.59 1.91
N GLY A 47 9.79 -7.40 1.86
CA GLY A 47 8.51 -7.19 2.54
C GLY A 47 7.37 -6.62 1.69
N GLU A 48 7.63 -6.27 0.43
CA GLU A 48 6.58 -5.94 -0.57
C GLU A 48 5.77 -7.15 -1.06
N ALA A 49 5.94 -8.32 -0.44
CA ALA A 49 5.19 -9.52 -0.77
C ALA A 49 3.67 -9.33 -0.67
N TYR A 50 3.21 -8.28 0.03
CA TYR A 50 1.80 -8.00 0.25
C TYR A 50 1.45 -6.55 -0.09
N ARG A 51 0.37 -6.38 -0.87
CA ARG A 51 -0.34 -5.10 -1.02
C ARG A 51 -1.48 -5.05 -0.02
N HIS A 52 -1.50 -4.02 0.81
CA HIS A 52 -2.58 -3.77 1.75
C HIS A 52 -3.55 -2.77 1.12
N GLN A 53 -4.80 -3.17 0.99
CA GLN A 53 -5.83 -2.37 0.33
C GLN A 53 -6.68 -1.64 1.37
N VAL A 54 -6.84 -0.34 1.20
CA VAL A 54 -7.66 0.53 2.06
C VAL A 54 -8.74 1.16 1.19
N TYR A 55 -10.00 0.96 1.56
CA TYR A 55 -11.12 1.64 0.92
C TYR A 55 -11.49 2.84 1.80
N SER A 56 -11.42 4.04 1.23
CA SER A 56 -11.73 5.28 1.93
C SER A 56 -12.83 6.02 1.19
N THR A 57 -13.82 6.52 1.94
CA THR A 57 -14.86 7.40 1.41
C THR A 57 -14.35 8.82 1.15
N THR A 58 -13.22 9.16 1.76
CA THR A 58 -12.60 10.49 1.67
C THR A 58 -11.24 10.35 0.97
N PRO A 59 -10.92 11.22 -0.01
CA PRO A 59 -9.58 11.26 -0.58
C PRO A 59 -8.54 11.50 0.53
N ILE A 60 -7.60 10.57 0.66
CA ILE A 60 -6.54 10.66 1.66
C ILE A 60 -5.49 11.65 1.14
N GLN A 61 -5.19 12.67 1.95
CA GLN A 61 -4.14 13.62 1.64
C GLN A 61 -2.75 13.00 1.82
N PRO A 62 -1.72 13.46 1.10
CA PRO A 62 -0.37 12.95 1.25
C PRO A 62 0.14 12.96 2.70
N GLU A 63 -0.23 13.94 3.50
CA GLU A 63 0.18 14.06 4.91
C GLU A 63 -0.49 12.99 5.78
N GLU A 64 -1.74 12.66 5.49
CA GLU A 64 -2.54 11.66 6.22
C GLU A 64 -2.06 10.24 5.93
N LEU A 65 -1.55 10.01 4.72
CA LEU A 65 -0.97 8.73 4.33
C LEU A 65 0.18 8.35 5.27
N ASP A 66 0.94 9.33 5.79
CA ASP A 66 2.09 9.09 6.68
C ASP A 66 1.62 8.64 8.07
N SER A 67 0.57 9.26 8.56
CA SER A 67 -0.13 8.85 9.78
C SER A 67 -0.74 7.45 9.63
N LEU A 68 -1.33 7.14 8.48
CA LEU A 68 -1.87 5.81 8.17
C LEU A 68 -0.78 4.74 8.13
N TYR A 69 0.33 5.01 7.45
CA TYR A 69 1.48 4.09 7.41
C TYR A 69 2.03 3.82 8.81
N ARG A 70 2.23 4.88 9.60
CA ARG A 70 2.76 4.76 10.96
C ARG A 70 1.78 4.03 11.88
N SER A 71 0.48 4.29 11.77
CA SER A 71 -0.52 3.66 12.63
C SER A 71 -0.78 2.20 12.28
N LEU A 72 -0.83 1.85 10.98
CA LEU A 72 -1.09 0.48 10.53
C LEU A 72 0.12 -0.44 10.64
N TYR A 73 1.32 0.10 10.47
CA TYR A 73 2.55 -0.70 10.35
C TYR A 73 3.61 -0.33 11.39
N PHE A 74 3.19 0.25 12.51
CA PHE A 74 4.09 0.52 13.63
C PHE A 74 4.83 -0.76 14.04
N GLY A 75 6.17 -0.70 14.06
CA GLY A 75 7.01 -1.81 14.47
C GLY A 75 7.23 -2.91 13.43
N LEU A 76 6.73 -2.74 12.19
CA LEU A 76 7.12 -3.60 11.08
C LEU A 76 8.46 -3.13 10.51
N SER A 77 9.44 -4.04 10.44
CA SER A 77 10.72 -3.78 9.78
C SER A 77 10.53 -3.47 8.29
N GLN A 78 9.52 -4.09 7.68
CA GLN A 78 9.20 -3.97 6.27
C GLN A 78 7.70 -3.69 6.07
N PRO A 79 7.31 -2.43 5.85
CA PRO A 79 5.91 -2.08 5.64
C PRO A 79 5.44 -2.52 4.23
N PRO A 80 4.19 -3.01 4.09
CA PRO A 80 3.64 -3.37 2.79
C PRO A 80 3.36 -2.14 1.93
N ILE A 81 3.05 -2.37 0.65
CA ILE A 81 2.54 -1.31 -0.23
C ILE A 81 1.08 -1.01 0.16
N LEU A 82 0.77 0.26 0.39
CA LEU A 82 -0.59 0.75 0.63
C LEU A 82 -1.26 1.12 -0.69
N GLU A 83 -2.41 0.52 -0.92
CA GLU A 83 -3.26 0.75 -2.06
C GLU A 83 -4.59 1.33 -1.61
N ILE A 84 -4.81 2.61 -1.86
CA ILE A 84 -5.98 3.34 -1.40
C ILE A 84 -6.97 3.54 -2.54
N TYR A 85 -8.18 3.07 -2.33
CA TYR A 85 -9.31 3.25 -3.23
C TYR A 85 -10.19 4.38 -2.70
N SER A 86 -10.42 5.40 -3.53
CA SER A 86 -11.45 6.42 -3.32
C SER A 86 -12.83 5.91 -3.78
N TYR A 87 -13.12 4.65 -3.46
CA TYR A 87 -14.36 3.95 -3.78
C TYR A 87 -15.00 3.52 -2.48
N ASN A 88 -16.33 3.65 -2.39
CA ASN A 88 -17.11 3.21 -1.24
C ASN A 88 -17.94 1.98 -1.63
N PRO A 89 -17.41 0.75 -1.44
CA PRO A 89 -18.18 -0.46 -1.65
C PRO A 89 -19.39 -0.47 -0.70
N PRO A 90 -20.59 -0.88 -1.18
CA PRO A 90 -21.79 -0.92 -0.35
C PRO A 90 -21.68 -1.92 0.82
N ASP A 91 -20.85 -2.96 0.67
CA ASP A 91 -20.61 -3.98 1.68
C ASP A 91 -19.25 -4.67 1.46
N GLY A 92 -18.90 -5.58 2.38
CA GLY A 92 -17.64 -6.33 2.32
C GLY A 92 -17.52 -7.29 1.13
N LEU A 93 -18.64 -7.83 0.61
CA LEU A 93 -18.61 -8.69 -0.57
C LEU A 93 -18.30 -7.87 -1.82
N ALA A 94 -18.81 -6.65 -1.91
CA ALA A 94 -18.48 -5.71 -2.97
C ALA A 94 -16.98 -5.32 -2.95
N CYS A 95 -16.35 -5.22 -1.77
CA CYS A 95 -14.89 -5.07 -1.67
C CYS A 95 -14.13 -6.26 -2.30
N VAL A 96 -14.60 -7.48 -2.03
CA VAL A 96 -13.98 -8.70 -2.56
C VAL A 96 -14.18 -8.80 -4.06
N GLU A 97 -15.39 -8.55 -4.56
CA GLU A 97 -15.68 -8.55 -5.99
C GLU A 97 -14.84 -7.49 -6.73
N HIS A 98 -14.74 -6.30 -6.16
CA HIS A 98 -13.89 -5.23 -6.67
C HIS A 98 -12.44 -5.70 -6.82
N ARG A 99 -11.89 -6.31 -5.76
CA ARG A 99 -10.52 -6.86 -5.77
C ARG A 99 -10.34 -7.96 -6.82
N CYS A 100 -11.29 -8.86 -6.97
CA CYS A 100 -11.22 -9.92 -7.98
C CYS A 100 -11.16 -9.35 -9.41
N ARG A 101 -12.05 -8.39 -9.72
CA ARG A 101 -12.06 -7.73 -11.03
C ARG A 101 -10.78 -6.95 -11.29
N GLU A 102 -10.27 -6.29 -10.27
CA GLU A 102 -9.03 -5.53 -10.35
C GLU A 102 -7.82 -6.44 -10.63
N VAL A 103 -7.74 -7.62 -10.01
CA VAL A 103 -6.70 -8.61 -10.32
C VAL A 103 -6.78 -9.08 -11.78
N VAL A 104 -7.99 -9.36 -12.29
CA VAL A 104 -8.19 -9.75 -13.68
C VAL A 104 -7.79 -8.63 -14.64
N HIS A 105 -8.20 -7.40 -14.35
CA HIS A 105 -7.87 -6.23 -15.16
C HIS A 105 -6.36 -6.01 -15.26
N ARG A 106 -5.63 -6.10 -14.14
CA ARG A 106 -4.17 -5.99 -14.13
C ARG A 106 -3.48 -7.07 -14.95
N LYS A 107 -3.96 -8.31 -14.87
CA LYS A 107 -3.43 -9.41 -15.69
C LYS A 107 -3.63 -9.15 -17.18
N TYR A 108 -4.76 -8.55 -17.57
CA TYR A 108 -5.03 -8.18 -18.94
C TYR A 108 -4.13 -7.04 -19.43
N LEU A 109 -3.88 -6.02 -18.61
CA LEU A 109 -2.98 -4.90 -18.96
C LEU A 109 -1.49 -5.29 -19.01
N GLN A 110 -1.12 -6.42 -18.41
CA GLN A 110 0.24 -6.95 -18.41
C GLN A 110 0.48 -8.02 -19.49
N ALA A 111 -0.55 -8.37 -20.26
CA ALA A 111 -0.48 -9.26 -21.43
C ALA A 111 -0.12 -8.47 -22.70
#